data_AF-A0A9D1CIK0-F1
#
_entry.id   AF-A0A9D1CIK0-F1
#
_cell.length_a   1.000
_cell.length_b   1.000
_cell.length_c   1.000
_cell.angle_alpha   90.00
_cell.angle_beta   90.00
_cell.angle_gamma   90.00
#
_symmetry.space_group_name_H-M   'P 1'
#
loop_
_entity.id
_entity.type
_entity.pdbx_description
1 polymer ?
#
loop_
_entity_poly.entity_id
_entity_poly.type
_entity_poly.pdbx_seq_one_letter_code
_entity_poly.pdbx_strand_id
1 'polypeptide(L)'
;DWNTSSPLEINREDQVIRDVSFWQGENDLSATVYVMWDEENLYLAADVKEDTPYGAIEMLPLDGEDNFKVYISTDPTADPARTSYGTTDFLLYLIVDNYYWDTAFDRTMVEKDLLERFTTKGMDGGEDVLTGYEKATVLTTAGFIYEAVIPWSNFSNSRIPVYTPAAGDTINFNFAVTDISYPCPGTEYIPQMAWAGTLEINQNPSLWGRLTFAE
;
A
#
# COMPACT_ATOMS: atom_id res chain seq x y z
N ASP A 1 12.93 -0.76 18.11
CA ASP A 1 11.57 -0.61 18.63
C ASP A 1 10.79 0.36 17.76
N TRP A 2 9.50 0.10 17.57
CA TRP A 2 8.62 0.95 16.78
C TRP A 2 8.21 2.22 17.53
N ASN A 3 8.18 3.35 16.84
CA ASN A 3 7.49 4.54 17.30
C ASN A 3 5.98 4.39 17.02
N THR A 4 5.20 4.19 18.08
CA THR A 4 3.75 3.97 17.98
C THR A 4 2.92 5.21 18.31
N SER A 5 3.53 6.39 18.38
CA SER A 5 2.86 7.61 18.85
C SER A 5 1.94 8.29 17.81
N SER A 6 2.08 7.96 16.53
CA SER A 6 1.33 8.58 15.43
C SER A 6 0.93 7.55 14.36
N PRO A 7 0.06 6.59 14.67
CA PRO A 7 -0.42 5.62 13.69
C PRO A 7 -1.33 6.26 12.63
N LEU A 8 -1.43 5.56 11.50
CA LEU A 8 -2.50 5.72 10.53
C LEU A 8 -3.61 4.75 10.92
N GLU A 9 -4.76 5.28 11.35
CA GLU A 9 -5.93 4.46 11.72
C GLU A 9 -6.85 4.27 10.52
N ILE A 10 -7.19 3.01 10.22
CA ILE A 10 -8.09 2.59 9.14
C ILE A 10 -9.18 1.72 9.77
N ASN A 11 -10.22 2.34 10.30
CA ASN A 11 -11.23 1.65 11.11
C ASN A 11 -12.63 2.25 11.01
N ARG A 12 -12.89 3.08 10.00
CA ARG A 12 -14.17 3.78 9.84
C ARG A 12 -14.83 3.44 8.51
N GLU A 13 -16.17 3.43 8.50
CA GLU A 13 -16.95 3.17 7.29
C GLU A 13 -16.62 4.14 6.14
N ASP A 14 -16.32 5.41 6.46
CA ASP A 14 -15.95 6.41 5.45
C ASP A 14 -14.60 6.16 4.78
N GLN A 15 -13.81 5.23 5.30
CA GLN A 15 -12.54 4.77 4.74
C GLN A 15 -12.71 3.54 3.84
N VAL A 16 -13.91 2.94 3.76
CA VAL A 16 -14.19 1.83 2.86
C VAL A 16 -14.36 2.38 1.44
N ILE A 17 -13.42 2.06 0.57
CA ILE A 17 -13.33 2.60 -0.79
C ILE A 17 -13.86 1.63 -1.85
N ARG A 18 -14.05 0.35 -1.50
CA ARG A 18 -14.62 -0.68 -2.38
C ARG A 18 -15.53 -1.60 -1.57
N ASP A 19 -16.64 -2.02 -2.18
CA ASP A 19 -17.57 -3.02 -1.63
C ASP A 19 -18.06 -2.74 -0.20
N VAL A 20 -18.37 -1.48 0.11
CA VAL A 20 -18.85 -1.03 1.44
C VAL A 20 -20.03 -1.82 2.01
N SER A 21 -20.91 -2.37 1.16
CA SER A 21 -22.03 -3.19 1.60
C SER A 21 -21.62 -4.52 2.22
N PHE A 22 -20.35 -4.92 2.07
CA PHE A 22 -19.78 -6.16 2.59
C PHE A 22 -18.84 -5.96 3.76
N TRP A 23 -18.46 -4.72 4.07
CA TRP A 23 -17.73 -4.42 5.30
C TRP A 23 -18.64 -4.54 6.52
N GLN A 24 -18.36 -5.48 7.41
CA GLN A 24 -19.19 -5.80 8.59
C GLN A 24 -18.69 -5.13 9.88
N GLY A 25 -17.81 -4.14 9.75
CA GLY A 25 -17.26 -3.36 10.85
C GLY A 25 -15.79 -3.69 11.12
N GLU A 26 -15.22 -3.08 12.15
CA GLU A 26 -13.76 -3.11 12.40
C GLU A 26 -13.15 -4.51 12.61
N ASN A 27 -13.96 -5.51 13.01
CA ASN A 27 -13.46 -6.88 13.19
C ASN A 27 -13.48 -7.70 11.89
N ASP A 28 -14.16 -7.20 10.86
CA ASP A 28 -14.21 -7.77 9.52
C ASP A 28 -12.98 -7.30 8.74
N LEU A 29 -12.75 -5.99 8.70
CA LEU A 29 -11.52 -5.39 8.19
C LEU A 29 -11.21 -4.10 8.94
N SER A 30 -10.01 -4.00 9.52
CA SER A 30 -9.41 -2.72 9.92
C SER A 30 -7.90 -2.85 10.05
N ALA A 31 -7.20 -1.71 10.08
CA ALA A 31 -5.76 -1.71 10.28
C ALA A 31 -5.30 -0.48 11.08
N THR A 32 -4.34 -0.72 11.97
CA THR A 32 -3.50 0.33 12.56
C THR A 32 -2.10 0.21 11.95
N VAL A 33 -1.67 1.24 11.22
CA VAL A 33 -0.43 1.21 10.43
C VAL A 33 0.58 2.20 10.99
N TYR A 34 1.83 1.76 11.09
CA TYR A 34 2.97 2.56 11.53
C TYR A 34 3.98 2.67 10.40
N VAL A 35 4.54 3.87 10.26
CA VAL A 35 5.58 4.15 9.27
C VAL A 35 6.77 4.76 10.00
N MET A 36 7.94 4.19 9.78
CA MET A 36 9.22 4.78 10.19
C MET A 36 10.13 4.86 8.97
N TRP A 37 11.26 5.53 9.13
CA TRP A 37 12.19 5.78 8.03
C TRP A 37 13.61 5.92 8.56
N ASP A 38 14.57 5.64 7.70
CA ASP A 38 15.94 6.15 7.77
C ASP A 38 16.39 6.57 6.37
N GLU A 39 17.67 6.94 6.21
CA GLU A 39 18.22 7.39 4.93
C GLU A 39 18.21 6.31 3.84
N GLU A 40 18.09 5.02 4.20
CA GLU A 40 18.17 3.89 3.28
C GLU A 40 16.83 3.20 3.06
N ASN A 41 15.94 3.20 4.06
CA ASN A 41 14.74 2.37 4.12
C ASN A 41 13.49 3.13 4.58
N LEU A 42 12.38 2.73 3.99
CA LEU A 42 11.04 2.91 4.52
C LEU A 42 10.67 1.67 5.35
N TYR A 43 10.21 1.87 6.57
CA TYR A 43 9.72 0.80 7.43
C TYR A 43 8.21 0.91 7.54
N LEU A 44 7.52 -0.21 7.36
CA LEU A 44 6.08 -0.30 7.48
C LEU A 44 5.71 -1.40 8.47
N ALA A 45 4.79 -1.12 9.39
CA ALA A 45 4.14 -2.13 10.21
C ALA A 45 2.63 -1.96 10.17
N ALA A 46 1.89 -3.05 10.17
CA ALA A 46 0.44 -3.05 10.20
C ALA A 46 -0.06 -4.08 11.23
N ASP A 47 -0.92 -3.65 12.15
CA ASP A 47 -1.76 -4.52 12.96
C ASP A 47 -3.13 -4.58 12.30
N VAL A 48 -3.42 -5.70 11.64
CA VAL A 48 -4.61 -5.90 10.81
C VAL A 48 -5.59 -6.79 11.55
N LYS A 49 -6.84 -6.35 11.60
CA LYS A 49 -7.97 -7.20 11.96
C LYS A 49 -8.67 -7.65 10.70
N GLU A 50 -8.84 -8.95 10.59
CA GLU A 50 -9.44 -9.62 9.44
C GLU A 50 -9.94 -10.99 9.88
N ASP A 51 -11.12 -11.40 9.41
CA ASP A 51 -11.74 -12.66 9.81
C ASP A 51 -11.22 -13.87 9.02
N THR A 52 -10.68 -13.66 7.81
CA THR A 52 -10.07 -14.71 6.97
C THR A 52 -8.68 -14.37 6.41
N PRO A 53 -7.65 -14.12 7.26
CA PRO A 53 -6.32 -13.69 6.83
C PRO A 53 -5.72 -14.50 5.69
N TYR A 54 -5.12 -13.78 4.74
CA TYR A 54 -4.39 -14.32 3.60
C TYR A 54 -5.28 -15.02 2.57
N GLY A 55 -6.48 -14.46 2.38
CA GLY A 55 -7.41 -14.81 1.33
C GLY A 55 -6.81 -14.65 -0.07
N ALA A 56 -7.03 -15.68 -0.89
CA ALA A 56 -6.63 -15.75 -2.29
C ALA A 56 -7.69 -16.54 -3.07
N ILE A 57 -7.96 -16.15 -4.31
CA ILE A 57 -8.71 -16.97 -5.27
C ILE A 57 -7.90 -17.08 -6.56
N GLU A 58 -7.65 -18.32 -6.98
CA GLU A 58 -7.00 -18.60 -8.25
C GLU A 58 -7.68 -17.84 -9.41
N MET A 59 -6.87 -17.19 -10.24
CA MET A 59 -7.27 -16.38 -11.42
C MET A 59 -7.85 -15.00 -11.12
N LEU A 60 -8.00 -14.58 -9.86
CA LEU A 60 -8.24 -13.17 -9.59
C LEU A 60 -6.97 -12.35 -9.85
N PRO A 61 -7.11 -11.08 -10.26
CA PRO A 61 -5.96 -10.16 -10.29
C PRO A 61 -5.51 -9.86 -8.86
N LEU A 62 -4.23 -9.55 -8.66
CA LEU A 62 -3.65 -9.22 -7.36
C LEU A 62 -4.40 -8.12 -6.58
N ASP A 63 -5.01 -7.15 -7.27
CA ASP A 63 -5.82 -6.09 -6.63
C ASP A 63 -7.13 -6.61 -6.00
N GLY A 64 -7.51 -7.86 -6.30
CA GLY A 64 -8.67 -8.54 -5.74
C GLY A 64 -8.34 -9.58 -4.67
N GLU A 65 -7.06 -9.83 -4.42
CA GLU A 65 -6.59 -10.73 -3.35
C GLU A 65 -6.21 -9.93 -2.11
N ASP A 66 -5.91 -10.59 -1.00
CA ASP A 66 -5.42 -9.89 0.19
C ASP A 66 -4.07 -9.22 -0.10
N ASN A 67 -4.06 -7.90 0.07
CA ASN A 67 -2.88 -7.11 -0.20
C ASN A 67 -2.89 -5.80 0.58
N PHE A 68 -1.69 -5.24 0.71
CA PHE A 68 -1.54 -3.83 1.00
C PHE A 68 -1.19 -3.05 -0.26
N LYS A 69 -1.80 -1.88 -0.41
CA LYS A 69 -1.46 -0.90 -1.43
C LYS A 69 -0.79 0.29 -0.77
N VAL A 70 0.48 0.52 -1.11
CA VAL A 70 1.25 1.68 -0.69
C VAL A 70 1.29 2.68 -1.84
N TYR A 71 0.62 3.81 -1.63
CA TYR A 71 0.66 4.95 -2.54
C TYR A 71 1.70 5.92 -1.99
N ILE A 72 2.73 6.24 -2.76
CA ILE A 72 3.82 7.08 -2.26
C ILE A 72 4.38 7.98 -3.35
N SER A 73 4.55 9.24 -3.00
CA SER A 73 5.33 10.19 -3.80
C SER A 73 6.73 10.31 -3.22
N THR A 74 7.77 10.13 -4.03
CA THR A 74 9.16 10.36 -3.62
C THR A 74 9.67 11.78 -3.93
N ASP A 75 8.74 12.70 -4.16
CA ASP A 75 9.02 14.12 -4.35
C ASP A 75 8.33 14.96 -3.25
N PRO A 76 9.07 15.47 -2.25
CA PRO A 76 8.51 16.31 -1.19
C PRO A 76 8.04 17.69 -1.68
N THR A 77 8.36 18.05 -2.93
CA THR A 77 7.94 19.31 -3.57
C THR A 77 6.70 19.16 -4.44
N ALA A 78 6.19 17.94 -4.63
CA ALA A 78 5.00 17.68 -5.43
C ALA A 78 3.78 18.43 -4.87
N ASP A 79 3.01 19.06 -5.77
CA ASP A 79 1.78 19.74 -5.39
C ASP A 79 0.79 18.74 -4.76
N PRO A 80 0.41 18.91 -3.48
CA PRO A 80 -0.54 18.01 -2.82
C PRO A 80 -1.95 18.11 -3.43
N ALA A 81 -2.26 19.14 -4.20
CA ALA A 81 -3.55 19.29 -4.89
C ALA A 81 -3.55 18.72 -6.32
N ARG A 82 -2.45 18.14 -6.81
CA ARG A 82 -2.39 17.58 -8.18
C ARG A 82 -3.37 16.41 -8.33
N THR A 83 -4.06 16.37 -9.46
CA THR A 83 -5.07 15.34 -9.73
C THR A 83 -4.63 14.25 -10.68
N SER A 84 -3.33 14.18 -10.96
CA SER A 84 -2.73 13.20 -11.86
C SER A 84 -1.39 12.71 -11.29
N TYR A 85 -1.10 11.43 -11.49
CA TYR A 85 0.18 10.84 -11.07
C TYR A 85 1.36 11.46 -11.83
N GLY A 86 2.43 11.73 -11.11
CA GLY A 86 3.72 12.17 -11.63
C GLY A 86 4.75 11.04 -11.78
N THR A 87 5.93 11.40 -12.27
CA THR A 87 7.06 10.48 -12.44
C THR A 87 7.44 9.75 -11.16
N THR A 88 7.42 10.45 -10.03
CA THR A 88 7.82 9.99 -8.69
C THR A 88 6.66 9.47 -7.83
N ASP A 89 5.48 9.28 -8.43
CA ASP A 89 4.33 8.70 -7.75
C ASP A 89 4.24 7.19 -8.02
N PHE A 90 4.28 6.37 -6.97
CA PHE A 90 4.29 4.91 -7.08
C PHE A 90 3.08 4.31 -6.40
N LEU A 91 2.49 3.31 -7.05
CA LEU A 91 1.58 2.36 -6.43
C LEU A 91 2.30 1.02 -6.30
N LEU A 92 2.62 0.66 -5.06
CA LEU A 92 3.26 -0.60 -4.70
C LEU A 92 2.21 -1.52 -4.06
N TYR A 93 2.14 -2.75 -4.55
CA TYR A 93 1.40 -3.84 -3.91
C TYR A 93 2.37 -4.67 -3.08
N LEU A 94 1.99 -4.92 -1.84
CA LEU A 94 2.60 -5.91 -0.95
C LEU A 94 1.56 -7.01 -0.76
N ILE A 95 1.73 -8.11 -1.48
CA ILE A 95 0.76 -9.20 -1.47
C ILE A 95 0.90 -9.99 -0.17
N VAL A 96 -0.24 -10.35 0.43
CA VAL A 96 -0.30 -11.12 1.67
C VAL A 96 -1.25 -12.32 1.51
N ASP A 97 -1.28 -12.95 0.34
CA ASP A 97 -2.23 -14.00 -0.01
C ASP A 97 -1.61 -15.40 0.23
N ASN A 98 -2.30 -16.33 0.88
CA ASN A 98 -1.88 -17.73 1.11
C ASN A 98 -0.38 -17.97 1.43
N TYR A 99 0.26 -17.06 2.18
CA TYR A 99 1.72 -17.04 2.47
C TYR A 99 2.64 -16.86 1.26
N TYR A 100 2.12 -16.44 0.11
CA TYR A 100 2.88 -15.74 -0.90
C TYR A 100 3.05 -14.28 -0.48
N TRP A 101 4.18 -13.71 -0.89
CA TRP A 101 4.64 -12.41 -0.42
C TRP A 101 5.26 -11.64 -1.57
N ASP A 102 4.57 -11.75 -2.70
CA ASP A 102 4.94 -11.13 -3.95
C ASP A 102 4.84 -9.62 -3.82
N THR A 103 5.57 -8.93 -4.69
CA THR A 103 5.54 -7.47 -4.71
C THR A 103 5.38 -7.02 -6.15
N ALA A 104 4.60 -5.96 -6.34
CA ALA A 104 4.31 -5.45 -7.66
C ALA A 104 4.26 -3.94 -7.67
N PHE A 105 4.70 -3.33 -8.77
CA PHE A 105 4.42 -1.93 -9.03
C PHE A 105 3.38 -1.82 -10.12
N ASP A 106 2.32 -1.06 -9.86
CA ASP A 106 1.42 -0.59 -10.90
C ASP A 106 1.73 0.87 -11.23
N ARG A 107 1.95 1.11 -12.52
CA ARG A 107 2.26 2.42 -13.10
C ARG A 107 1.31 2.74 -14.26
N THR A 108 0.23 1.97 -14.42
CA THR A 108 -0.73 2.14 -15.53
C THR A 108 -1.45 3.49 -15.50
N MET A 109 -1.56 4.11 -14.33
CA MET A 109 -2.13 5.44 -14.11
C MET A 109 -1.16 6.60 -14.39
N VAL A 110 0.13 6.32 -14.61
CA VAL A 110 1.15 7.34 -14.89
C VAL A 110 1.22 7.57 -16.39
N GLU A 111 1.15 8.84 -16.80
CA GLU A 111 1.25 9.21 -18.21
C GLU A 111 2.54 8.68 -18.85
N LYS A 112 2.43 8.20 -20.09
CA LYS A 112 3.52 7.46 -20.77
C LYS A 112 4.85 8.23 -20.80
N ASP A 113 4.79 9.53 -21.02
CA ASP A 113 5.98 10.39 -21.12
C ASP A 113 6.60 10.68 -19.73
N LEU A 114 5.89 10.39 -18.64
CA LEU A 114 6.36 10.55 -17.25
C LEU A 114 6.92 9.25 -16.65
N LEU A 115 6.77 8.11 -17.31
CA LEU A 115 7.18 6.80 -16.75
C LEU A 115 8.68 6.70 -16.47
N GLU A 116 9.50 7.42 -17.24
CA GLU A 116 10.96 7.40 -17.14
C GLU A 116 11.58 5.99 -17.10
N ARG A 117 11.02 5.09 -17.92
CA ARG A 117 11.38 3.66 -18.01
C ARG A 117 11.14 2.86 -16.72
N PHE A 118 10.42 3.41 -15.74
CA PHE A 118 9.88 2.68 -14.61
C PHE A 118 8.42 2.31 -14.93
N THR A 119 8.21 1.11 -15.46
CA THR A 119 6.91 0.59 -15.87
C THR A 119 6.32 -0.36 -14.83
N THR A 120 5.03 -0.69 -15.00
CA THR A 120 4.37 -1.78 -14.28
C THR A 120 5.17 -3.08 -14.36
N LYS A 121 5.23 -3.83 -13.25
CA LYS A 121 5.90 -5.13 -13.11
C LYS A 121 5.35 -5.87 -11.89
N GLY A 122 5.39 -7.20 -11.85
CA GLY A 122 4.87 -8.01 -10.74
C GLY A 122 3.37 -8.28 -10.74
N MET A 123 2.59 -7.62 -11.60
CA MET A 123 1.12 -7.68 -11.55
C MET A 123 0.51 -9.03 -11.94
N ASP A 124 1.28 -9.91 -12.57
CA ASP A 124 0.85 -11.28 -12.91
C ASP A 124 1.05 -12.28 -11.74
N GLY A 125 1.65 -11.83 -10.63
CA GLY A 125 2.02 -12.67 -9.50
C GLY A 125 3.21 -13.61 -9.77
N GLY A 126 3.63 -14.33 -8.73
CA GLY A 126 4.74 -15.28 -8.74
C GLY A 126 6.14 -14.66 -8.71
N GLU A 127 6.27 -13.35 -8.51
CA GLU A 127 7.56 -12.66 -8.45
C GLU A 127 7.64 -11.59 -7.36
N ASP A 128 8.86 -11.35 -6.87
CA ASP A 128 9.20 -10.22 -6.00
C ASP A 128 10.00 -9.21 -6.81
N VAL A 129 9.41 -8.03 -7.06
CA VAL A 129 10.04 -6.96 -7.84
C VAL A 129 10.86 -5.98 -6.99
N LEU A 130 10.78 -6.11 -5.66
CA LEU A 130 11.58 -5.35 -4.72
C LEU A 130 12.91 -6.07 -4.46
N THR A 131 13.99 -5.29 -4.37
CA THR A 131 15.32 -5.78 -3.98
C THR A 131 15.62 -5.32 -2.56
N GLY A 132 16.13 -6.23 -1.72
CA GLY A 132 16.43 -5.95 -0.31
C GLY A 132 15.19 -5.76 0.57
N TYR A 133 14.02 -6.15 0.06
CA TYR A 133 12.77 -6.16 0.82
C TYR A 133 12.78 -7.30 1.83
N GLU A 134 12.57 -6.95 3.10
CA GLU A 134 12.41 -7.91 4.19
C GLU A 134 10.98 -7.80 4.73
N LYS A 135 10.42 -8.93 5.15
CA LYS A 135 9.10 -8.98 5.78
C LYS A 135 9.04 -9.99 6.90
N ALA A 136 8.17 -9.73 7.85
CA ALA A 136 7.76 -10.68 8.86
C ALA A 136 6.24 -10.58 9.05
N THR A 137 5.62 -11.71 9.37
CA THR A 137 4.22 -11.72 9.76
C THR A 137 3.98 -12.67 10.94
N VAL A 138 3.00 -12.35 11.78
CA VAL A 138 2.50 -13.27 12.80
C VAL A 138 0.98 -13.16 12.89
N LEU A 139 0.30 -14.31 12.84
CA LEU A 139 -1.14 -14.37 13.10
C LEU A 139 -1.43 -13.95 14.54
N THR A 140 -2.53 -13.22 14.73
CA THR A 140 -3.10 -12.89 16.02
C THR A 140 -4.44 -13.62 16.20
N THR A 141 -5.12 -13.41 17.33
CA THR A 141 -6.46 -13.95 17.51
C THR A 141 -7.53 -13.22 16.69
N ALA A 142 -7.20 -12.07 16.10
CA ALA A 142 -8.14 -11.18 15.41
C ALA A 142 -7.74 -10.86 13.97
N GLY A 143 -6.62 -11.39 13.48
CA GLY A 143 -6.04 -11.07 12.18
C GLY A 143 -4.55 -11.38 12.18
N PHE A 144 -3.70 -10.41 11.84
CA PHE A 144 -2.25 -10.58 11.79
C PHE A 144 -1.48 -9.28 12.00
N ILE A 145 -0.24 -9.39 12.43
CA ILE A 145 0.73 -8.30 12.44
C ILE A 145 1.70 -8.54 11.29
N TYR A 146 1.94 -7.51 10.51
CA TYR A 146 2.89 -7.50 9.40
C TYR A 146 3.95 -6.41 9.61
N GLU A 147 5.19 -6.70 9.27
CA GLU A 147 6.31 -5.75 9.27
C GLU A 147 7.10 -5.88 7.97
N ALA A 148 7.58 -4.75 7.46
CA ALA A 148 8.35 -4.66 6.23
C ALA A 148 9.48 -3.63 6.30
N VAL A 149 10.60 -3.97 5.67
CA VAL A 149 11.71 -3.06 5.34
C VAL A 149 11.75 -2.90 3.82
N ILE A 150 11.61 -1.68 3.33
CA ILE A 150 11.56 -1.38 1.90
C ILE A 150 12.66 -0.36 1.58
N PRO A 151 13.76 -0.77 0.93
CA PRO A 151 14.81 0.17 0.55
C PRO A 151 14.30 1.25 -0.42
N TRP A 152 14.64 2.52 -0.18
CA TRP A 152 14.24 3.66 -1.02
C TRP A 152 14.68 3.52 -2.48
N SER A 153 15.78 2.77 -2.70
CA SER A 153 16.30 2.47 -4.03
C SER A 153 15.29 1.74 -4.94
N ASN A 154 14.29 1.06 -4.38
CA ASN A 154 13.23 0.42 -5.15
C ASN A 154 12.30 1.41 -5.87
N PHE A 155 12.22 2.66 -5.42
CA PHE A 155 11.43 3.73 -6.03
C PHE A 155 12.27 4.59 -6.99
N SER A 156 13.29 3.98 -7.61
CA SER A 156 14.27 4.69 -8.43
C SER A 156 14.72 3.85 -9.63
N ASN A 157 15.39 4.49 -10.59
CA ASN A 157 16.13 3.82 -11.65
C ASN A 157 17.22 4.76 -12.21
N SER A 158 17.72 4.50 -13.42
CA SER A 158 18.73 5.37 -14.06
C SER A 158 18.23 6.77 -14.46
N ARG A 159 16.93 7.04 -14.33
CA ARG A 159 16.26 8.30 -14.72
C ARG A 159 15.45 8.94 -13.60
N ILE A 160 15.04 8.16 -12.60
CA ILE A 160 14.41 8.61 -11.37
C ILE A 160 15.46 8.45 -10.25
N PRO A 161 15.95 9.54 -9.64
CA PRO A 161 16.96 9.44 -8.59
C PRO A 161 16.41 8.72 -7.36
N VAL A 162 17.30 8.08 -6.60
CA VAL A 162 16.95 7.56 -5.27
C VAL A 162 16.56 8.74 -4.39
N TYR A 163 15.37 8.67 -3.78
CA TYR A 163 14.96 9.64 -2.78
C TYR A 163 15.75 9.42 -1.50
N THR A 164 16.29 10.51 -0.96
CA THR A 164 17.01 10.52 0.30
C THR A 164 16.17 11.34 1.27
N PRO A 165 15.37 10.69 2.15
CA PRO A 165 14.53 11.41 3.08
C PRO A 165 15.36 12.22 4.06
N ALA A 166 14.81 13.35 4.49
CA ALA A 166 15.35 14.16 5.57
C ALA A 166 14.26 14.47 6.60
N ALA A 167 14.66 14.67 7.85
CA ALA A 167 13.73 15.14 8.87
C ALA A 167 13.10 16.47 8.44
N GLY A 168 11.78 16.57 8.55
CA GLY A 168 10.96 17.69 8.09
C GLY A 168 10.40 17.55 6.68
N ASP A 169 10.90 16.61 5.87
CA ASP A 169 10.29 16.31 4.57
C ASP A 169 8.84 15.86 4.74
N THR A 170 7.98 16.31 3.84
CA THR A 170 6.58 15.89 3.80
C THR A 170 6.21 15.41 2.41
N ILE A 171 5.83 14.15 2.31
CA ILE A 171 5.46 13.50 1.05
C ILE A 171 3.97 13.19 1.00
N ASN A 172 3.43 13.04 -0.22
CA ASN A 172 2.09 12.49 -0.39
C ASN A 172 2.14 10.98 -0.22
N PHE A 173 1.26 10.45 0.62
CA PHE A 173 1.27 9.06 1.03
C PHE A 173 -0.14 8.55 1.29
N ASN A 174 -0.40 7.29 0.97
CA ASN A 174 -1.59 6.60 1.40
C ASN A 174 -1.32 5.10 1.58
N PHE A 175 -2.15 4.48 2.40
CA PHE A 175 -2.11 3.04 2.63
C PHE A 175 -3.52 2.50 2.46
N ALA A 176 -3.67 1.41 1.74
CA ALA A 176 -4.91 0.66 1.68
C ALA A 176 -4.68 -0.81 2.02
N VAL A 177 -5.68 -1.42 2.65
CA VAL A 177 -5.76 -2.85 2.92
C VAL A 177 -6.95 -3.41 2.15
N THR A 178 -6.73 -4.54 1.50
CA THR A 178 -7.74 -5.30 0.77
C THR A 178 -7.97 -6.61 1.50
N ASP A 179 -9.23 -6.94 1.76
CA ASP A 179 -9.70 -8.24 2.25
C ASP A 179 -10.59 -8.85 1.18
N ILE A 180 -10.29 -10.07 0.76
CA ILE A 180 -11.19 -10.83 -0.11
C ILE A 180 -12.18 -11.65 0.73
N SER A 181 -13.33 -11.03 0.99
CA SER A 181 -14.44 -11.72 1.63
C SER A 181 -15.12 -12.69 0.64
N TYR A 182 -15.23 -13.96 1.04
CA TYR A 182 -15.76 -15.08 0.24
C TYR A 182 -14.90 -15.51 -0.96
N PRO A 183 -14.04 -16.52 -0.78
CA PRO A 183 -13.18 -17.04 -1.84
C PRO A 183 -13.94 -17.99 -2.81
N CYS A 184 -15.04 -17.54 -3.40
CA CYS A 184 -15.80 -18.30 -4.40
C CYS A 184 -15.88 -17.53 -5.72
N PRO A 185 -15.27 -18.05 -6.81
CA PRO A 185 -15.24 -17.38 -8.10
C PRO A 185 -16.62 -16.94 -8.61
N GLY A 186 -16.74 -15.66 -8.97
CA GLY A 186 -17.96 -15.01 -9.46
C GLY A 186 -18.91 -14.51 -8.37
N THR A 187 -18.53 -14.62 -7.10
CA THR A 187 -19.32 -14.16 -5.94
C THR A 187 -18.46 -13.51 -4.86
N GLU A 188 -17.17 -13.31 -5.15
CA GLU A 188 -16.23 -12.62 -4.28
C GLU A 188 -16.67 -11.18 -4.03
N TYR A 189 -16.43 -10.73 -2.81
CA TYR A 189 -16.47 -9.32 -2.45
C TYR A 189 -15.07 -8.93 -2.00
N ILE A 190 -14.67 -7.72 -2.36
CA ILE A 190 -13.32 -7.24 -2.11
C ILE A 190 -13.44 -5.93 -1.32
N PRO A 191 -13.89 -5.97 -0.06
CA PRO A 191 -13.76 -4.83 0.83
C PRO A 191 -12.32 -4.31 0.79
N GLN A 192 -12.20 -3.02 0.47
CA GLN A 192 -10.92 -2.33 0.49
C GLN A 192 -11.09 -1.08 1.32
N MET A 193 -10.18 -0.86 2.26
CA MET A 193 -10.15 0.35 3.07
C MET A 193 -8.86 1.12 2.85
N ALA A 194 -8.92 2.44 2.82
CA ALA A 194 -7.77 3.31 2.69
C ALA A 194 -7.69 4.33 3.82
N TRP A 195 -6.47 4.71 4.21
CA TRP A 195 -6.27 5.71 5.26
C TRP A 195 -6.93 7.06 4.92
N ALA A 196 -6.81 7.50 3.67
CA ALA A 196 -7.45 8.71 3.16
C ALA A 196 -8.07 8.50 1.77
N GLY A 197 -9.03 9.37 1.42
CA GLY A 197 -9.59 9.46 0.07
C GLY A 197 -10.72 8.48 -0.22
N THR A 198 -10.93 8.21 -1.51
CA THR A 198 -11.94 7.28 -2.06
C THR A 198 -11.26 6.34 -3.05
N LEU A 199 -12.00 5.48 -3.77
CA LEU A 199 -11.43 4.63 -4.82
C LEU A 199 -10.68 5.41 -5.91
N GLU A 200 -10.99 6.71 -6.06
CA GLU A 200 -10.31 7.61 -6.98
C GLU A 200 -8.83 7.85 -6.62
N ILE A 201 -8.34 7.44 -5.44
CA ILE A 201 -6.90 7.49 -5.10
C ILE A 201 -6.04 6.75 -6.11
N ASN A 202 -6.59 5.76 -6.83
CA ASN A 202 -5.92 5.03 -7.91
C ASN A 202 -5.59 5.90 -9.14
N GLN A 203 -6.20 7.09 -9.26
CA GLN A 203 -6.01 8.00 -10.39
C GLN A 203 -5.69 9.44 -9.96
N ASN A 204 -6.03 9.81 -8.72
CA ASN A 204 -6.02 11.18 -8.22
C ASN A 204 -5.20 11.29 -6.91
N PRO A 205 -3.91 11.69 -6.99
CA PRO A 205 -3.07 11.84 -5.81
C PRO A 205 -3.49 12.95 -4.83
N SER A 206 -4.38 13.87 -5.21
CA SER A 206 -4.89 14.90 -4.30
C SER A 206 -5.76 14.34 -3.18
N LEU A 207 -6.21 13.09 -3.32
CA LEU A 207 -6.98 12.36 -2.32
C LEU A 207 -6.09 11.59 -1.34
N TRP A 208 -4.78 11.56 -1.57
CA TRP A 208 -3.84 10.94 -0.64
C TRP A 208 -3.65 11.81 0.60
N GLY A 209 -3.28 11.18 1.70
CA GLY A 209 -2.83 11.92 2.87
C GLY A 209 -1.39 12.38 2.72
N ARG A 210 -0.82 12.88 3.83
CA ARG A 210 0.54 13.40 3.86
C ARG A 210 1.29 12.87 5.06
N LEU A 211 2.50 12.42 4.82
CA LEU A 211 3.40 11.89 5.84
C LEU A 211 4.58 12.82 6.00
N THR A 212 4.84 13.26 7.22
CA THR A 212 5.99 14.10 7.58
C THR A 212 7.01 13.25 8.33
N PHE A 213 8.24 13.23 7.83
CA PHE A 213 9.35 12.54 8.46
C PHE A 213 9.86 13.32 9.67
N ALA A 214 9.67 12.78 10.88
CA ALA A 214 10.13 13.40 12.13
C ALA A 214 11.57 12.95 12.49
N GLU A 215 12.21 13.69 13.40
CA GLU A 215 13.50 13.33 14.04
C GLU A 215 13.38 12.09 14.94
#